data_AF-E0VI22-F1
#
_entry.id   AF-E0VI22-F1
#
_cell.length_a   1.000
_cell.length_b   1.000
_cell.length_c   1.000
_cell.angle_alpha   90.00
_cell.angle_beta   90.00
_cell.angle_gamma   90.00
#
_symmetry.space_group_name_H-M   'P 1'
#
loop_
_entity.id
_entity.type
_entity.pdbx_description
1 polymer ?
#
loop_
_entity_poly.entity_id
_entity_poly.type
_entity_poly.pdbx_seq_one_letter_code
_entity_poly.pdbx_strand_id
1 'polypeptide(L)' 'MELFSKKFKSYIEKVINNPEIILVATVPLKSTNPLVEGIKMHQSAVLTTVNRQNRNGIPNVILEMLNNLIK' A
#
# COMPACT_ATOMS: atom_id res chain seq x y z
N MET A 1 6.85 15.57 13.77
CA MET A 1 5.69 15.31 12.89
C MET A 1 5.08 14.00 13.30
N GLU A 2 3.84 13.98 13.79
CA GLU A 2 3.14 12.72 14.07
C GLU A 2 2.78 12.04 12.74
N LEU A 3 3.58 11.06 12.32
CA LEU A 3 3.38 10.29 11.09
C LEU A 3 2.00 9.60 11.02
N PHE A 4 1.28 9.53 12.14
CA PHE A 4 -0.02 8.89 12.25
C PHE A 4 -0.99 9.69 13.13
N SER A 5 -1.15 10.98 12.83
CA SER A 5 -2.22 11.77 13.44
C SER A 5 -3.56 11.06 13.29
N LYS A 6 -4.50 11.27 14.23
CA LYS A 6 -5.86 10.70 14.16
C LYS A 6 -6.53 10.99 12.80
N LYS A 7 -6.30 12.19 12.27
CA LYS A 7 -6.80 12.61 10.95
C LYS A 7 -6.24 11.73 9.84
N PHE A 8 -4.92 11.50 9.81
CA PHE A 8 -4.28 10.65 8.82
C PHE A 8 -4.83 9.21 8.86
N LYS A 9 -4.92 8.61 10.07
CA LYS A 9 -5.45 7.24 10.24
C LYS A 9 -6.86 7.11 9.67
N SER A 10 -7.75 8.05 10.03
CA SER A 10 -9.14 8.06 9.56
C SER A 10 -9.24 8.20 8.03
N TYR A 11 -8.37 9.00 7.40
CA TYR A 11 -8.35 9.10 5.94
C TYR A 11 -7.85 7.81 5.27
N ILE A 12 -6.80 7.19 5.79
CA ILE A 12 -6.27 5.94 5.25
C ILE A 12 -7.31 4.82 5.35
N GLU A 13 -8.01 4.71 6.49
CA GLU A 13 -9.10 3.73 6.65
C GLU A 13 -10.22 3.92 5.62
N LYS A 14 -10.57 5.17 5.29
CA LYS A 14 -11.56 5.46 4.24
C LYS A 14 -11.05 5.09 2.84
N VAL A 15 -9.78 5.36 2.56
CA VAL A 15 -9.18 5.09 1.24
C VAL A 15 -9.01 3.60 1.00
N ILE A 16 -8.51 2.83 1.98
CA ILE A 16 -8.24 1.40 1.82
C ILE A 16 -9.52 0.59 1.60
N ASN A 17 -10.62 1.00 2.24
CA ASN A 17 -11.90 0.31 2.13
C ASN A 17 -12.77 0.81 0.97
N ASN A 18 -12.32 1.81 0.20
CA ASN A 18 -13.06 2.30 -0.95
C ASN A 18 -12.66 1.51 -2.22
N PRO A 19 -13.56 0.70 -2.80
CA PRO A 19 -13.24 -0.10 -3.99
C PRO A 19 -13.00 0.73 -5.26
N GLU A 20 -13.43 1.99 -5.30
CA GLU A 20 -13.21 2.89 -6.44
C GLU A 20 -11.82 3.53 -6.45
N ILE A 21 -11.07 3.40 -5.36
CA ILE A 21 -9.75 4.01 -5.22
C ILE A 21 -8.66 2.95 -5.35
N ILE A 22 -7.78 3.12 -6.33
CA ILE A 22 -6.56 2.33 -6.43
C ILE A 22 -5.48 2.99 -5.57
N LEU A 23 -5.02 2.28 -4.54
CA LEU A 23 -3.99 2.75 -3.63
C LEU A 23 -2.64 2.07 -3.91
N VAL A 24 -1.61 2.87 -4.17
CA VAL A 24 -0.21 2.44 -4.16
C VAL A 24 0.48 3.07 -2.96
N ALA A 25 1.00 2.25 -2.05
CA ALA A 25 1.60 2.71 -0.80
C ALA A 25 2.88 1.95 -0.44
N THR A 26 3.81 2.62 0.22
CA THR A 26 4.99 2.00 0.82
C THR A 26 4.77 1.80 2.32
N VAL A 27 5.02 0.59 2.79
CA VAL A 27 4.96 0.24 4.22
C VAL A 27 6.29 -0.34 4.70
N PRO A 28 6.69 -0.10 5.96
CA PRO A 28 7.89 -0.71 6.50
C PRO A 28 7.74 -2.24 6.56
N LEU A 29 8.81 -2.96 6.27
CA LEU A 29 8.82 -4.43 6.28
C LEU A 29 8.37 -5.00 7.63
N LYS A 30 8.87 -4.42 8.73
CA LYS A 30 8.44 -4.73 10.10
C LYS A 30 7.76 -3.52 10.72
N SER A 31 6.56 -3.69 11.26
CA SER A 31 5.86 -2.65 12.00
C SER A 31 5.17 -3.24 13.22
N THR A 32 5.09 -2.46 14.29
CA THR A 32 4.20 -2.73 15.44
C THR A 32 2.92 -1.90 15.36
N ASN A 33 2.77 -1.06 14.33
CA ASN A 33 1.60 -0.21 14.18
C ASN A 33 0.43 -1.01 13.60
N PRO A 34 -0.70 -1.13 14.32
CA PRO A 34 -1.85 -1.91 13.86
C PRO A 34 -2.40 -1.46 12.51
N LEU A 35 -2.34 -0.16 12.21
CA LEU A 35 -2.77 0.35 10.91
C LEU A 35 -1.93 -0.29 9.79
N VAL A 36 -0.60 -0.25 9.92
CA VAL A 36 0.33 -0.76 8.90
C VAL A 36 0.15 -2.25 8.67
N GLU A 37 0.03 -3.03 9.75
CA GLU A 37 -0.23 -4.47 9.64
C GLU A 37 -1.60 -4.75 9.02
N GLY A 38 -2.60 -3.94 9.35
CA GLY A 38 -3.91 -3.98 8.68
C GLY A 38 -3.84 -3.71 7.17
N ILE A 39 -3.02 -2.75 6.71
CA ILE A 39 -2.81 -2.50 5.27
C ILE A 39 -2.21 -3.74 4.60
N LYS A 40 -1.20 -4.37 5.22
CA LYS A 40 -0.51 -5.54 4.66
C LYS A 40 -1.42 -6.76 4.55
N MET A 41 -2.34 -6.93 5.50
CA MET A 41 -3.26 -8.08 5.57
C MET A 41 -4.58 -7.82 4.85
N HIS A 42 -4.77 -6.66 4.23
CA HIS A 42 -6.02 -6.33 3.55
C HIS A 42 -6.27 -7.30 2.38
N GLN A 43 -7.50 -7.78 2.24
CA GLN A 43 -7.84 -8.86 1.30
C GLN A 43 -7.54 -8.53 -0.17
N SER A 44 -7.61 -7.24 -0.55
CA SER A 44 -7.31 -6.78 -1.91
C SER A 44 -5.87 -6.30 -2.08
N ALA A 45 -5.04 -6.37 -1.03
CA ALA A 45 -3.67 -5.88 -1.11
C ALA A 45 -2.77 -6.88 -1.85
N VAL A 46 -1.93 -6.35 -2.73
CA VAL A 46 -0.79 -7.07 -3.30
C VAL A 46 0.48 -6.53 -2.67
N LEU A 47 1.15 -7.35 -1.88
CA LEU A 47 2.37 -6.97 -1.17
C LEU A 47 3.61 -7.39 -1.96
N THR A 48 4.46 -6.43 -2.32
CA THR A 48 5.75 -6.70 -2.96
C THR A 48 6.90 -6.17 -2.10
N THR A 49 7.75 -7.07 -1.64
CA THR A 49 8.94 -6.71 -0.86
C THR A 49 10.05 -6.23 -1.78
N VAL A 50 10.42 -4.96 -1.66
CA VAL A 50 11.55 -4.37 -2.38
C VAL A 50 12.87 -4.84 -1.77
N ASN A 51 13.79 -5.29 -2.62
CA ASN A 51 15.13 -5.70 -2.27
C ASN A 51 16.14 -5.15 -3.28
N ARG A 52 17.44 -5.38 -3.05
CA ARG A 52 18.52 -4.83 -3.90
C ARG A 52 18.42 -5.28 -5.37
N GLN A 53 17.90 -6.49 -5.63
CA GLN A 53 17.84 -7.08 -6.96
C GLN A 53 16.64 -6.57 -7.75
N ASN A 54 15.47 -6.44 -7.11
CA ASN A 54 14.23 -6.05 -7.80
C ASN A 54 13.97 -4.54 -7.81
N ARG A 55 14.68 -3.72 -7.01
CA ARG A 55 14.40 -2.28 -6.81
C ARG A 55 14.14 -1.48 -8.10
N ASN A 56 14.91 -1.74 -9.16
CA ASN A 56 14.83 -0.99 -10.40
C ASN A 56 13.67 -1.47 -11.29
N GLY A 57 13.18 -2.70 -11.07
CA GLY A 57 12.07 -3.29 -11.81
C GLY A 57 10.69 -3.06 -11.17
N ILE A 58 10.64 -2.73 -9.88
CA ILE A 58 9.38 -2.48 -9.15
C ILE A 58 8.44 -1.48 -9.87
N PRO A 59 8.92 -0.34 -10.41
CA PRO A 59 8.03 0.58 -11.11
C PRO A 59 7.29 -0.06 -12.28
N ASN A 60 7.96 -0.90 -13.07
CA ASN A 60 7.34 -1.58 -14.21
C ASN A 60 6.28 -2.58 -13.75
N VAL A 61 6.56 -3.32 -12.67
CA VAL A 61 5.60 -4.26 -12.07
C VAL A 61 4.34 -3.52 -11.62
N ILE A 62 4.49 -2.38 -10.93
CA ILE A 62 3.35 -1.57 -10.48
C ILE A 62 2.53 -1.07 -11.68
N LEU A 63 3.19 -0.54 -12.72
CA LEU A 63 2.51 -0.04 -13.92
C LEU A 63 1.73 -1.14 -14.65
N GLU A 64 2.31 -2.33 -14.79
CA GLU A 64 1.63 -3.47 -15.40
C GLU A 64 0.37 -3.87 -14.63
N MET A 65 0.45 -3.90 -13.30
CA MET A 65 -0.70 -4.19 -12.44
C MET A 65 -1.81 -3.14 -12.58
N LEU A 66 -1.45 -1.86 -12.56
CA LEU A 66 -2.41 -0.75 -12.73
C LEU A 66 -3.11 -0.82 -14.09
N ASN A 67 -2.36 -1.09 -15.16
CA ASN A 67 -2.93 -1.21 -16.50
C ASN A 67 -3.90 -2.38 -16.65
N ASN A 68 -3.75 -3.45 -15.87
CA ASN A 68 -4.68 -4.58 -15.88
C ASN A 68 -5.96 -4.30 -15.07
N LEU A 69 -5.93 -3.35 -14.13
CA LEU A 69 -7.09 -2.97 -13.32
C LEU A 69 -7.97 -1.89 -13.97
N ILE A 70 -7.42 -1.10 -14.90
CA ILE A 70 -8.09 0.04 -15.55
C ILE A 70 -8.67 -0.33 -16.93
N LYS A 71 -8.49 -1.58 -17.38
CA LYS A 71 -9.13 -2.12 -18.59
C LYS A 71 -10.60 -2.41 -18.36
#